data_AF-A0A1H6CDV4-F1
#
_entry.id   AF-A0A1H6CDV4-F1
#
_cell.length_a   1.000
_cell.length_b   1.000
_cell.length_c   1.000
_cell.angle_alpha   90.00
_cell.angle_beta   90.00
_cell.angle_gamma   90.00
#
_symmetry.space_group_name_H-M   'P 1'
#
loop_
_entity.id
_entity.type
_entity.pdbx_description
1 polymer ?
#
loop_
_entity_poly.entity_id
_entity_poly.type
_entity_poly.pdbx_seq_one_letter_code
_entity_poly.pdbx_strand_id
1 'polypeptide(L)'
;MSTDSNQSEGRIIPEGITVPFTDDYESLRNSVERRLQQVYGSGTYLSDFYIADTGSLAISIGNTFPKDVSDCRPNRERVIKYISLDDIAELSGERDGEFYYIELPSRSSVEQGFSDAQENLRNELDQAMARATYEKIATTPAVENQLNPIKQILRWTRLYHPVPFSEVRKAQDKKGDKTLQYVRTLEELGFIELRDGDLHPRRPLEKYDLGEVQGEDFNKKILGEVIEQGFDRLSRDLQLGILRHLPKFANGYYVAALEVNDPDLHLDIESIQENMIDWYGSSARYHKFELRDKLDFLVRNDILEKEGDIEDESELYFRSNKDVYEDMSATATL
;
A
#
# COMPACT_ATOMS: atom_id res chain seq x y z
N MET A 1 9.66 -36.37 31.94
CA MET A 1 9.76 -35.78 30.59
C MET A 1 9.58 -34.29 30.78
N SER A 2 10.71 -33.60 30.90
CA SER A 2 10.78 -32.18 31.23
C SER A 2 10.36 -31.37 30.02
N THR A 3 9.39 -30.50 30.22
CA THR A 3 9.04 -29.41 29.33
C THR A 3 10.13 -28.36 29.44
N ASP A 4 11.03 -28.31 28.46
CA ASP A 4 11.97 -27.19 28.31
C ASP A 4 11.17 -25.98 27.80
N SER A 5 10.71 -25.19 28.77
CA SER A 5 10.39 -23.78 28.57
C SER A 5 11.68 -23.05 28.22
N ASN A 6 11.94 -22.90 26.93
CA ASN A 6 13.00 -22.04 26.42
C ASN A 6 12.60 -20.58 26.68
N GLN A 7 12.80 -20.13 27.92
CA GLN A 7 12.77 -18.71 28.27
C GLN A 7 13.94 -18.09 27.52
N SER A 8 13.66 -17.40 26.42
CA SER A 8 14.60 -16.48 25.81
C SER A 8 15.01 -15.47 26.88
N GLU A 9 16.20 -15.63 27.45
CA GLU A 9 16.82 -14.63 28.30
C GLU A 9 16.79 -13.30 27.52
N GLY A 10 15.87 -12.41 27.92
CA GLY A 10 15.73 -11.11 27.29
C GLY A 10 17.04 -10.37 27.46
N ARG A 11 17.79 -10.20 26.36
CA ARG A 11 18.92 -9.25 26.34
C ARG A 11 18.39 -7.91 26.83
N ILE A 12 18.84 -7.50 28.01
CA ILE A 12 18.52 -6.18 28.56
C ILE A 12 19.14 -5.17 27.59
N ILE A 13 18.28 -4.44 26.88
CA ILE A 13 18.70 -3.33 26.03
C ILE A 13 19.14 -2.20 26.95
N PRO A 14 20.32 -1.59 26.71
CA PRO A 14 20.73 -0.44 27.50
C PRO A 14 19.79 0.74 27.23
N GLU A 15 19.45 1.52 28.25
CA GLU A 15 18.59 2.72 28.15
C GLU A 15 19.22 3.82 27.27
N GLY A 16 20.52 3.74 27.02
CA GLY A 16 21.24 4.62 26.11
C GLY A 16 22.57 4.04 25.66
N ILE A 17 23.15 4.62 24.62
CA ILE A 17 24.52 4.32 24.15
C ILE A 17 25.38 5.56 24.21
N THR A 18 26.69 5.35 24.38
CA THR A 18 27.69 6.41 24.28
C THR A 18 28.55 6.22 23.03
N VAL A 19 28.76 7.31 22.30
CA VAL A 19 29.57 7.35 21.08
C VAL A 19 30.60 8.46 21.21
N PRO A 20 31.90 8.21 20.94
CA PRO A 20 32.90 9.27 20.96
C PRO A 20 32.57 10.38 19.97
N PHE A 21 32.71 11.62 20.41
CA PHE A 21 32.66 12.79 19.54
C PHE A 21 33.83 12.74 18.55
N THR A 22 33.56 13.12 17.31
CA THR A 22 34.57 13.33 16.27
C THR A 22 34.10 14.47 15.37
N ASP A 23 35.04 15.32 14.94
CA ASP A 23 34.77 16.41 13.99
C ASP A 23 34.44 15.88 12.58
N ASP A 24 34.81 14.62 12.31
CA ASP A 24 34.44 13.94 11.06
C ASP A 24 33.01 13.38 11.14
N TYR A 25 32.10 14.04 10.42
CA TYR A 25 30.68 13.71 10.34
C TYR A 25 30.42 12.25 9.97
N GLU A 26 31.13 11.74 8.96
CA GLU A 26 30.95 10.35 8.49
C GLU A 26 31.46 9.34 9.50
N SER A 27 32.60 9.59 10.15
CA SER A 27 33.07 8.72 11.23
C SER A 27 32.11 8.70 12.41
N LEU A 28 31.48 9.84 12.76
CA LEU A 28 30.46 9.89 13.80
C LEU A 28 29.23 9.06 13.40
N ARG A 29 28.67 9.33 12.21
CA ARG A 29 27.51 8.62 11.64
C ARG A 29 27.74 7.09 11.65
N ASN A 30 28.87 6.64 11.13
CA ASN A 30 29.23 5.21 11.09
C ASN A 30 29.43 4.59 12.49
N SER A 31 29.88 5.38 13.47
CA SER A 31 30.05 4.91 14.84
C SER A 31 28.71 4.76 15.56
N VAL A 32 27.79 5.71 15.35
CA VAL A 32 26.41 5.66 15.84
C VAL A 32 25.68 4.46 15.24
N GLU A 33 25.69 4.31 13.92
CA GLU A 33 25.01 3.20 13.23
C GLU A 33 25.47 1.83 13.75
N ARG A 34 26.79 1.64 13.87
CA ARG A 34 27.37 0.38 14.38
C ARG A 34 26.93 0.05 15.80
N ARG A 35 26.77 1.06 16.66
CA ARG A 35 26.25 0.87 18.03
C ARG A 35 24.78 0.50 18.01
N LEU A 36 23.98 1.14 17.17
CA LEU A 36 22.56 0.79 17.01
C LEU A 36 22.39 -0.63 16.45
N GLN A 37 23.23 -1.05 15.50
CA GLN A 37 23.24 -2.42 14.98
C GLN A 37 23.59 -3.47 16.06
N GLN A 38 24.46 -3.14 17.02
CA GLN A 38 24.76 -4.03 18.16
C GLN A 38 23.55 -4.21 19.08
N VAL A 39 22.70 -3.19 19.18
CA VAL A 39 21.54 -3.17 20.07
C VAL A 39 20.30 -3.80 19.41
N TYR A 40 19.92 -3.30 18.24
CA TYR A 40 18.68 -3.66 17.54
C TYR A 40 18.87 -4.74 16.47
N GLY A 41 20.11 -5.00 16.04
CA GLY A 41 20.44 -6.04 15.07
C GLY A 41 21.01 -5.48 13.76
N SER A 42 21.65 -6.35 12.98
CA SER A 42 22.43 -5.99 11.79
C SER A 42 21.64 -5.40 10.63
N GLY A 43 20.30 -5.55 10.63
CA GLY A 43 19.43 -4.90 9.64
C GLY A 43 19.17 -3.43 9.95
N THR A 44 19.58 -2.92 11.12
CA THR A 44 19.34 -1.52 11.50
C THR A 44 20.30 -0.59 10.76
N TYR A 45 19.79 0.50 10.22
CA TYR A 45 20.59 1.56 9.57
C TYR A 45 20.05 2.95 9.95
N LEU A 46 20.78 3.99 9.58
CA LEU A 46 20.33 5.39 9.76
C LEU A 46 19.60 5.85 8.50
N SER A 47 18.28 6.03 8.58
CA SER A 47 17.46 6.59 7.50
C SER A 47 17.71 8.09 7.37
N ASP A 48 17.82 8.79 8.51
CA ASP A 48 18.24 10.19 8.57
C ASP A 48 19.20 10.42 9.74
N PHE A 49 20.12 11.36 9.57
CA PHE A 49 21.10 11.73 10.56
C PHE A 49 21.53 13.17 10.33
N TYR A 50 21.41 14.03 11.34
CA TYR A 50 21.97 15.37 11.30
C TYR A 50 22.30 15.90 12.71
N ILE A 51 23.17 16.92 12.73
CA ILE A 51 23.53 17.66 13.94
C ILE A 51 22.77 18.99 13.90
N ALA A 52 21.91 19.22 14.88
CA ALA A 52 21.16 20.47 15.00
C ALA A 52 22.09 21.64 15.36
N ASP A 53 21.64 22.87 15.12
CA ASP A 53 22.38 24.10 15.48
C ASP A 53 22.74 24.18 16.96
N THR A 54 21.97 23.50 17.81
CA THR A 54 22.18 23.35 19.25
C THR A 54 23.34 22.40 19.60
N GLY A 55 23.89 21.69 18.62
CA GLY A 55 24.95 20.67 18.79
C GLY A 55 24.44 19.27 19.16
N SER A 56 23.13 19.10 19.29
CA SER A 56 22.47 17.81 19.54
C SER A 56 22.33 16.99 18.25
N LEU A 57 22.36 15.67 18.36
CA LEU A 57 22.09 14.74 17.27
C LEU A 57 20.59 14.51 17.15
N ALA A 58 20.09 14.52 15.91
CA ALA A 58 18.80 13.98 15.55
C ALA A 58 19.04 12.80 14.62
N ILE A 59 18.41 11.66 14.94
CA ILE A 59 18.66 10.38 14.29
C ILE A 59 17.32 9.75 13.98
N SER A 60 17.09 9.38 12.73
CA SER A 60 16.02 8.45 12.36
C SER A 60 16.64 7.11 12.00
N ILE A 61 16.09 6.03 12.55
CA ILE A 61 16.53 4.68 12.22
C ILE A 61 15.55 4.02 11.26
N GLY A 62 16.11 3.19 10.39
CA GLY A 62 15.37 2.23 9.56
C GLY A 62 15.82 0.80 9.84
N ASN A 63 15.12 -0.16 9.24
CA ASN A 63 15.51 -1.57 9.26
C ASN A 63 15.35 -2.23 7.90
N THR A 64 16.30 -3.09 7.54
CA THR A 64 16.24 -3.91 6.33
C THR A 64 15.93 -5.37 6.68
N PHE A 65 15.03 -6.00 5.94
CA PHE A 65 14.76 -7.44 6.04
C PHE A 65 14.95 -8.15 4.69
N PRO A 66 15.51 -9.38 4.69
CA PRO A 66 15.67 -10.14 3.46
C PRO A 66 14.33 -10.72 2.98
N LYS A 67 14.15 -10.76 1.67
CA LYS A 67 13.00 -11.37 0.99
C LYS A 67 13.44 -12.16 -0.23
N ASP A 68 12.84 -13.33 -0.43
CA ASP A 68 13.05 -14.15 -1.62
C ASP A 68 12.13 -13.65 -2.74
N VAL A 69 12.72 -13.33 -3.88
CA VAL A 69 12.03 -12.75 -5.04
C VAL A 69 12.42 -13.49 -6.32
N SER A 70 12.76 -14.77 -6.17
CA SER A 70 13.24 -15.62 -7.25
C SER A 70 12.15 -15.91 -8.28
N ASP A 71 12.55 -16.06 -9.55
CA ASP A 71 11.70 -16.62 -10.59
C ASP A 71 11.53 -18.13 -10.32
N CYS A 72 10.28 -18.59 -10.26
CA CYS A 72 9.93 -19.96 -9.88
C CYS A 72 10.22 -20.99 -10.98
N ARG A 73 10.56 -20.56 -12.19
CA ARG A 73 10.83 -21.49 -13.30
C ARG A 73 12.11 -22.31 -13.03
N PRO A 74 12.18 -23.55 -13.54
CA PRO A 74 13.38 -24.36 -13.44
C PRO A 74 14.63 -23.67 -14.01
N ASN A 75 15.77 -23.89 -13.36
CA ASN A 75 17.09 -23.37 -13.76
C ASN A 75 17.24 -21.84 -13.68
N ARG A 76 16.43 -21.17 -12.87
CA ARG A 76 16.62 -19.76 -12.52
C ARG A 76 17.47 -19.64 -11.26
N GLU A 77 18.24 -18.56 -11.19
CA GLU A 77 19.07 -18.25 -10.03
C GLU A 77 18.19 -17.73 -8.89
N ARG A 78 18.55 -18.11 -7.66
CA ARG A 78 17.88 -17.59 -6.47
C ARG A 78 18.24 -16.12 -6.27
N VAL A 79 17.26 -15.26 -6.11
CA VAL A 79 17.43 -13.82 -5.89
C VAL A 79 16.87 -13.46 -4.51
N ILE A 80 17.74 -12.95 -3.63
CA ILE A 80 17.35 -12.40 -2.33
C ILE A 80 17.56 -10.89 -2.37
N LYS A 81 16.50 -10.14 -2.06
CA LYS A 81 16.54 -8.68 -1.91
C LYS A 81 16.43 -8.29 -0.44
N TYR A 82 16.95 -7.12 -0.10
CA TYR A 82 16.80 -6.54 1.23
C TYR A 82 15.84 -5.36 1.09
N ILE A 83 14.69 -5.45 1.74
CA ILE A 83 13.66 -4.41 1.72
C ILE A 83 13.93 -3.47 2.88
N SER A 84 14.08 -2.19 2.57
CA SER A 84 14.39 -1.13 3.53
C SER A 84 13.10 -0.48 4.00
N LEU A 85 12.90 -0.42 5.32
CA LEU A 85 11.85 0.38 5.94
C LEU A 85 12.51 1.53 6.69
N ASP A 86 12.22 2.76 6.27
CA ASP A 86 12.71 3.98 6.90
C ASP A 86 11.83 4.35 8.10
N ASP A 87 12.35 5.25 8.95
CA ASP A 87 11.61 5.98 9.98
C ASP A 87 10.85 5.11 10.98
N ILE A 88 11.47 4.00 11.40
CA ILE A 88 10.88 3.10 12.40
C ILE A 88 10.99 3.66 13.83
N ALA A 89 11.93 4.56 14.08
CA ALA A 89 12.02 5.31 15.33
C ALA A 89 12.91 6.55 15.19
N GLU A 90 12.59 7.59 15.96
CA GLU A 90 13.43 8.77 16.12
C GLU A 90 14.19 8.70 17.44
N LEU A 91 15.47 9.10 17.41
CA LEU A 91 16.33 9.21 18.59
C LEU A 91 16.99 10.58 18.62
N SER A 92 17.28 11.03 19.83
CA SER A 92 18.07 12.24 20.09
C SER A 92 19.34 11.91 20.86
N GLY A 93 20.42 12.59 20.49
CA GLY A 93 21.70 12.51 21.19
C GLY A 93 22.13 13.85 21.74
N GLU A 94 22.53 13.90 23.00
CA GLU A 94 23.12 15.10 23.60
C GLU A 94 24.63 14.95 23.76
N ARG A 95 25.35 16.05 23.57
CA ARG A 95 26.80 16.07 23.75
C ARG A 95 27.14 16.23 25.23
N ASP A 96 27.88 15.27 25.77
CA ASP A 96 28.47 15.31 27.10
C ASP A 96 30.01 15.21 26.98
N GLY A 97 30.67 16.37 26.94
CA GLY A 97 32.11 16.48 26.78
C GLY A 97 32.62 15.91 25.45
N GLU A 98 33.38 14.82 25.52
CA GLU A 98 33.96 14.10 24.37
C GLU A 98 33.09 12.94 23.87
N PHE A 99 31.85 12.82 24.35
CA PHE A 99 30.92 11.79 23.93
C PHE A 99 29.56 12.38 23.59
N TYR A 100 28.82 11.66 22.74
CA TYR A 100 27.38 11.77 22.62
C TYR A 100 26.74 10.68 23.46
N TYR A 101 25.75 11.06 24.27
CA TYR A 101 24.83 10.13 24.89
C TYR A 101 23.54 10.12 24.08
N ILE A 102 23.13 8.94 23.60
CA ILE A 102 21.92 8.76 22.79
C ILE A 102 20.96 7.90 23.59
N GLU A 103 19.78 8.45 23.88
CA GLU A 103 18.69 7.72 24.52
C GLU A 103 18.09 6.72 23.55
N LEU A 104 17.85 5.50 24.03
CA LEU A 104 17.39 4.40 23.20
C LEU A 104 15.93 4.05 23.49
N PRO A 105 15.04 4.00 22.47
CA PRO A 105 13.70 3.47 22.66
C PRO A 105 13.74 1.98 23.02
N SER A 106 12.70 1.54 23.73
CA SER A 106 12.55 0.13 24.07
C SER A 106 12.40 -0.72 22.80
N ARG A 107 12.78 -2.01 22.89
CA ARG A 107 12.63 -2.94 21.77
C ARG A 107 11.21 -3.01 21.23
N SER A 108 10.23 -3.03 22.14
CA SER A 108 8.82 -3.08 21.76
C SER A 108 8.38 -1.83 21.00
N SER A 109 8.97 -0.67 21.31
CA SER A 109 8.69 0.57 20.58
C SER A 109 9.25 0.53 19.16
N VAL A 110 10.47 0.01 18.99
CA VAL A 110 11.09 -0.18 17.66
C VAL A 110 10.36 -1.25 16.85
N GLU A 111 9.93 -2.35 17.49
CA GLU A 111 9.12 -3.41 16.84
C GLU A 111 7.75 -2.89 16.39
N GLN A 112 7.13 -2.01 17.19
CA GLN A 112 5.89 -1.33 16.80
C GLN A 112 6.13 -0.39 15.61
N GLY A 113 7.15 0.46 15.68
CA GLY A 113 7.48 1.38 14.58
C GLY A 113 7.84 0.65 13.29
N PHE A 114 8.53 -0.50 13.36
CA PHE A 114 8.74 -1.38 12.22
C PHE A 114 7.42 -1.89 11.62
N SER A 115 6.50 -2.34 12.48
CA SER A 115 5.18 -2.83 12.05
C SER A 115 4.35 -1.71 11.40
N ASP A 116 4.42 -0.50 11.95
CA ASP A 116 3.74 0.68 11.42
C ASP A 116 4.33 1.12 10.07
N ALA A 117 5.67 1.13 9.94
CA ALA A 117 6.35 1.42 8.68
C ALA A 117 6.02 0.38 7.60
N GLN A 118 5.97 -0.90 7.96
CA GLN A 118 5.56 -1.97 7.04
C GLN A 118 4.09 -1.81 6.60
N GLU A 119 3.20 -1.45 7.52
CA GLU A 119 1.79 -1.16 7.21
C GLU A 119 1.65 0.06 6.29
N ASN A 120 2.43 1.12 6.52
CA ASN A 120 2.43 2.31 5.66
C ASN A 120 2.88 1.96 4.24
N LEU A 121 4.03 1.29 4.09
CA LEU A 121 4.52 0.86 2.77
C LEU A 121 3.51 -0.05 2.05
N ARG A 122 2.90 -1.00 2.77
CA ARG A 122 1.83 -1.84 2.23
C ARG A 122 0.63 -1.01 1.74
N ASN A 123 0.20 -0.02 2.51
CA ASN A 123 -0.92 0.85 2.13
C ASN A 123 -0.58 1.70 0.89
N GLU A 124 0.66 2.19 0.78
CA GLU A 124 1.14 2.88 -0.43
C GLU A 124 1.13 1.96 -1.66
N LEU A 125 1.61 0.71 -1.50
CA LEU A 125 1.56 -0.30 -2.57
C LEU A 125 0.12 -0.67 -2.95
N ASP A 126 -0.81 -0.75 -1.99
CA ASP A 126 -2.23 -0.98 -2.26
C ASP A 126 -2.86 0.17 -3.04
N GLN A 127 -2.50 1.42 -2.70
CA GLN A 127 -2.95 2.61 -3.42
C GLN A 127 -2.37 2.68 -4.84
N ALA A 128 -1.07 2.44 -4.99
CA ALA A 128 -0.40 2.37 -6.28
C ALA A 128 -1.07 1.32 -7.18
N MET A 129 -1.33 0.14 -6.63
CA MET A 129 -1.99 -0.94 -7.36
C MET A 129 -3.42 -0.62 -7.74
N ALA A 130 -4.18 -0.03 -6.82
CA ALA A 130 -5.51 0.44 -7.12
C ALA A 130 -5.51 1.48 -8.24
N ARG A 131 -4.54 2.39 -8.26
CA ARG A 131 -4.38 3.39 -9.32
C ARG A 131 -3.97 2.74 -10.65
N ALA A 132 -3.03 1.80 -10.65
CA ALA A 132 -2.61 1.11 -11.87
C ALA A 132 -3.72 0.22 -12.48
N THR A 133 -4.72 -0.16 -11.70
CA THR A 133 -5.76 -1.11 -12.12
C THR A 133 -7.17 -0.52 -12.17
N TYR A 134 -7.37 0.75 -11.80
CA TYR A 134 -8.72 1.29 -11.63
C TYR A 134 -9.56 1.22 -12.90
N GLU A 135 -9.00 1.49 -14.09
CA GLU A 135 -9.74 1.45 -15.35
C GLU A 135 -10.25 0.04 -15.64
N LYS A 136 -9.37 -0.94 -15.42
CA LYS A 136 -9.66 -2.37 -15.61
C LYS A 136 -10.76 -2.83 -14.65
N ILE A 137 -10.65 -2.44 -13.38
CA ILE A 137 -11.58 -2.84 -12.31
C ILE A 137 -12.93 -2.12 -12.40
N ALA A 138 -12.95 -0.83 -12.79
CA ALA A 138 -14.17 -0.04 -12.90
C ALA A 138 -15.17 -0.64 -13.90
N THR A 139 -14.68 -1.40 -14.88
CA THR A 139 -15.50 -2.10 -15.88
C THR A 139 -16.04 -3.45 -15.41
N THR A 140 -15.57 -3.98 -14.27
CA THR A 140 -16.08 -5.24 -13.72
C THR A 140 -17.53 -5.05 -13.22
N PRO A 141 -18.50 -5.92 -13.59
CA PRO A 141 -19.90 -5.77 -13.17
C PRO A 141 -20.09 -5.67 -11.66
N ALA A 142 -19.28 -6.38 -10.86
CA ALA A 142 -19.36 -6.33 -9.40
C ALA A 142 -18.99 -4.95 -8.84
N VAL A 143 -17.96 -4.30 -9.41
CA VAL A 143 -17.50 -2.96 -9.04
C VAL A 143 -18.50 -1.92 -9.51
N GLU A 144 -18.96 -2.03 -10.77
CA GLU A 144 -19.95 -1.13 -11.33
C GLU A 144 -21.26 -1.13 -10.52
N ASN A 145 -21.71 -2.32 -10.08
CA ASN A 145 -22.89 -2.47 -9.23
C ASN A 145 -22.70 -1.80 -7.86
N GLN A 146 -21.52 -1.93 -7.25
CA GLN A 146 -21.20 -1.30 -5.98
C GLN A 146 -21.09 0.23 -6.09
N LEU A 147 -20.53 0.74 -7.19
CA LEU A 147 -20.36 2.17 -7.46
C LEU A 147 -21.58 2.84 -8.10
N ASN A 148 -22.60 2.07 -8.50
CA ASN A 148 -23.81 2.61 -9.12
C ASN A 148 -24.46 3.77 -8.32
N PRO A 149 -24.52 3.77 -6.98
CA PRO A 149 -25.03 4.91 -6.22
C PRO A 149 -24.21 6.19 -6.44
N ILE A 150 -22.88 6.08 -6.44
CA ILE A 150 -21.98 7.20 -6.71
C ILE A 150 -22.16 7.68 -8.16
N LYS A 151 -22.20 6.75 -9.11
CA LYS A 151 -22.48 7.00 -10.53
C LYS A 151 -23.75 7.84 -10.73
N GLN A 152 -24.84 7.46 -10.07
CA GLN A 152 -26.12 8.18 -10.19
C GLN A 152 -26.04 9.58 -9.57
N ILE A 153 -25.39 9.76 -8.41
CA ILE A 153 -25.23 11.08 -7.78
C ILE A 153 -24.47 12.03 -8.72
N LEU A 154 -23.34 11.60 -9.26
CA LEU A 154 -22.53 12.40 -10.17
C LEU A 154 -23.29 12.72 -11.45
N ARG A 155 -23.98 11.73 -12.03
CA ARG A 155 -24.80 11.93 -13.23
C ARG A 155 -25.95 12.90 -13.00
N TRP A 156 -26.70 12.78 -11.91
CA TRP A 156 -27.83 13.68 -11.62
C TRP A 156 -27.37 15.08 -11.27
N THR A 157 -26.28 15.20 -10.51
CA THR A 157 -25.66 16.49 -10.22
C THR A 157 -25.24 17.15 -11.53
N ARG A 158 -24.54 16.45 -12.41
CA ARG A 158 -24.17 16.98 -13.74
C ARG A 158 -25.38 17.41 -14.57
N LEU A 159 -26.36 16.53 -14.76
CA LEU A 159 -27.47 16.77 -15.69
C LEU A 159 -28.52 17.76 -15.20
N TYR A 160 -28.72 17.86 -13.88
CA TYR A 160 -29.83 18.60 -13.28
C TYR A 160 -29.38 19.69 -12.31
N HIS A 161 -28.10 20.10 -12.32
CA HIS A 161 -27.61 21.12 -11.40
C HIS A 161 -28.34 22.47 -11.54
N PRO A 162 -28.62 23.15 -10.42
CA PRO A 162 -28.55 22.63 -9.04
C PRO A 162 -29.63 21.58 -8.78
N VAL A 163 -29.26 20.45 -8.16
CA VAL A 163 -30.21 19.36 -7.84
C VAL A 163 -30.43 19.25 -6.33
N PRO A 164 -31.69 19.28 -5.83
CA PRO A 164 -31.94 19.13 -4.41
C PRO A 164 -31.46 17.78 -3.86
N PHE A 165 -30.66 17.82 -2.78
CA PHE A 165 -30.18 16.60 -2.13
C PHE A 165 -31.33 15.71 -1.65
N SER A 166 -32.45 16.32 -1.25
CA SER A 166 -33.66 15.59 -0.86
C SER A 166 -34.23 14.72 -1.98
N GLU A 167 -34.19 15.20 -3.23
CA GLU A 167 -34.66 14.44 -4.40
C GLU A 167 -33.68 13.33 -4.77
N VAL A 168 -32.38 13.60 -4.74
CA VAL A 168 -31.34 12.58 -4.94
C VAL A 168 -31.47 11.45 -3.92
N ARG A 169 -31.64 11.79 -2.64
CA ARG A 169 -31.84 10.82 -1.56
C ARG A 169 -33.09 9.99 -1.76
N LYS A 170 -34.20 10.62 -2.18
CA LYS A 170 -35.47 9.92 -2.46
C LYS A 170 -35.34 8.96 -3.64
N ALA A 171 -34.63 9.38 -4.70
CA ALA A 171 -34.45 8.59 -5.91
C ALA A 171 -33.55 7.36 -5.72
N GLN A 172 -32.65 7.36 -4.72
CA GLN A 172 -31.82 6.18 -4.43
C GLN A 172 -32.55 5.06 -3.65
N ASP A 173 -33.74 5.34 -3.09
CA ASP A 173 -34.55 4.39 -2.30
C ASP A 173 -33.73 3.62 -1.22
N LYS A 174 -32.70 4.26 -0.66
CA LYS A 174 -31.87 3.67 0.40
C LYS A 174 -32.39 4.15 1.75
N LYS A 175 -32.88 3.21 2.57
CA LYS A 175 -33.11 3.45 4.00
C LYS A 175 -31.75 3.69 4.69
N GLY A 176 -31.56 4.88 5.27
CA GLY A 176 -30.39 5.25 6.09
C GLY A 176 -29.49 6.34 5.50
N ASP A 177 -28.48 6.76 6.26
CA ASP A 177 -27.60 7.90 5.95
C ASP A 177 -26.51 7.61 4.88
N LYS A 178 -26.57 6.45 4.19
CA LYS A 178 -25.55 6.06 3.20
C LYS A 178 -25.46 7.02 2.01
N THR A 179 -26.57 7.60 1.55
CA THR A 179 -26.54 8.60 0.47
C THR A 179 -25.80 9.86 0.91
N LEU A 180 -25.99 10.29 2.17
CA LEU A 180 -25.26 11.43 2.72
C LEU A 180 -23.76 11.13 2.83
N GLN A 181 -23.38 9.91 3.20
CA GLN A 181 -21.98 9.48 3.19
C GLN A 181 -21.37 9.58 1.78
N TYR A 182 -22.05 9.05 0.76
CA TYR A 182 -21.58 9.18 -0.63
C TYR A 182 -21.41 10.65 -1.05
N VAL A 183 -22.37 11.52 -0.71
CA VAL A 183 -22.30 12.95 -1.03
C VAL A 183 -21.12 13.62 -0.32
N ARG A 184 -20.90 13.34 0.97
CA ARG A 184 -19.75 13.89 1.71
C ARG A 184 -18.43 13.42 1.12
N THR A 185 -18.30 12.13 0.80
CA THR A 185 -17.09 11.62 0.15
C THR A 185 -16.85 12.34 -1.19
N LEU A 186 -17.89 12.50 -2.02
CA LEU A 186 -17.75 13.19 -3.31
C LEU A 186 -17.46 14.69 -3.18
N GLU A 187 -17.99 15.33 -2.14
CA GLU A 187 -17.72 16.74 -1.82
C GLU A 187 -16.26 16.93 -1.38
N GLU A 188 -15.77 16.06 -0.51
CA GLU A 188 -14.38 16.11 -0.05
C GLU A 188 -13.39 15.79 -1.17
N LEU A 189 -13.76 14.92 -2.12
CA LEU A 189 -13.00 14.66 -3.34
C LEU A 189 -13.13 15.81 -4.36
N GLY A 190 -13.95 16.83 -4.08
CA GLY A 190 -14.11 18.01 -4.93
C GLY A 190 -14.96 17.79 -6.19
N PHE A 191 -15.66 16.67 -6.33
CA PHE A 191 -16.52 16.41 -7.49
C PHE A 191 -17.82 17.22 -7.43
N ILE A 192 -18.32 17.48 -6.23
CA ILE A 192 -19.57 18.19 -5.99
C ILE A 192 -19.43 19.14 -4.81
N GLU A 193 -20.41 20.00 -4.59
CA GLU A 193 -20.56 20.84 -3.41
C GLU A 193 -22.03 20.81 -2.97
N LEU A 194 -22.27 20.59 -1.67
CA LEU A 194 -23.61 20.69 -1.07
C LEU A 194 -23.79 22.09 -0.50
N ARG A 195 -24.52 22.94 -1.22
CA ARG A 195 -24.78 24.33 -0.83
C ARG A 195 -26.28 24.56 -0.71
N ASP A 196 -26.70 25.14 0.42
CA ASP A 196 -28.10 25.52 0.67
C ASP A 196 -29.12 24.36 0.48
N GLY A 197 -28.67 23.09 0.60
CA GLY A 197 -29.48 21.89 0.41
C GLY A 197 -29.46 21.31 -1.02
N ASP A 198 -28.77 21.96 -1.95
CA ASP A 198 -28.64 21.57 -3.35
C ASP A 198 -27.22 21.09 -3.66
N LEU A 199 -27.10 20.13 -4.57
CA LEU A 199 -25.82 19.64 -5.09
C LEU A 199 -25.45 20.41 -6.35
N HIS A 200 -24.21 20.92 -6.35
CA HIS A 200 -23.58 21.61 -7.47
C HIS A 200 -22.38 20.81 -7.96
N PRO A 201 -22.12 20.73 -9.28
CA PRO A 201 -20.90 20.15 -9.80
C PRO A 201 -19.71 21.05 -9.44
N ARG A 202 -18.54 20.43 -9.28
CA ARG A 202 -17.25 21.10 -9.11
C ARG A 202 -16.25 20.44 -10.07
N ARG A 203 -15.04 20.99 -10.20
CA ARG A 203 -13.96 20.30 -10.93
C ARG A 203 -13.48 19.12 -10.05
N PRO A 204 -13.52 17.87 -10.54
CA PRO A 204 -13.42 17.51 -11.97
C PRO A 204 -14.72 17.21 -12.72
N LEU A 205 -15.88 17.07 -12.07
CA LEU A 205 -17.15 16.73 -12.73
C LEU A 205 -17.53 17.69 -13.88
N GLU A 206 -17.30 18.99 -13.70
CA GLU A 206 -17.54 20.02 -14.71
C GLU A 206 -16.74 19.82 -16.02
N LYS A 207 -15.58 19.13 -15.96
CA LYS A 207 -14.74 18.87 -17.17
C LYS A 207 -15.52 18.10 -18.24
N TYR A 208 -16.51 17.33 -17.81
CA TYR A 208 -17.31 16.47 -18.68
C TYR A 208 -18.56 17.16 -19.25
N ASP A 209 -18.84 18.43 -18.91
CA ASP A 209 -20.02 19.16 -19.41
C ASP A 209 -19.91 19.63 -20.87
N LEU A 210 -18.70 19.67 -21.44
CA LEU A 210 -18.44 20.19 -22.79
C LEU A 210 -18.78 19.23 -23.95
N GLY A 211 -19.60 18.20 -23.72
CA GLY A 211 -20.15 17.36 -24.79
C GLY A 211 -19.22 16.26 -25.34
N GLU A 212 -17.98 16.14 -24.86
CA GLU A 212 -17.00 15.19 -25.40
C GLU A 212 -17.15 13.74 -24.87
N VAL A 213 -17.85 13.54 -23.75
CA VAL A 213 -18.01 12.20 -23.15
C VAL A 213 -19.47 11.96 -22.74
N GLN A 214 -20.12 11.01 -23.41
CA GLN A 214 -21.52 10.63 -23.19
C GLN A 214 -21.64 9.12 -22.95
N GLY A 215 -22.74 8.70 -22.30
CA GLY A 215 -23.08 7.28 -22.18
C GLY A 215 -22.08 6.47 -21.35
N GLU A 216 -21.64 5.33 -21.90
CA GLU A 216 -20.75 4.37 -21.22
C GLU A 216 -19.35 4.94 -20.98
N ASP A 217 -18.82 5.77 -21.89
CA ASP A 217 -17.49 6.36 -21.75
C ASP A 217 -17.43 7.37 -20.61
N PHE A 218 -18.53 8.08 -20.35
CA PHE A 218 -18.61 9.01 -19.21
C PHE A 218 -18.55 8.22 -17.91
N ASN A 219 -19.30 7.12 -17.84
CA ASN A 219 -19.33 6.27 -16.66
C ASN A 219 -17.97 5.67 -16.35
N LYS A 220 -17.24 5.18 -17.36
CA LYS A 220 -15.91 4.61 -17.17
C LYS A 220 -14.91 5.67 -16.69
N LYS A 221 -14.84 6.81 -17.37
CA LYS A 221 -13.88 7.88 -17.03
C LYS A 221 -14.17 8.52 -15.67
N ILE A 222 -15.42 8.87 -15.37
CA ILE A 222 -15.75 9.52 -14.10
C ILE A 222 -15.59 8.57 -12.91
N LEU A 223 -15.99 7.29 -13.06
CA LEU A 223 -15.77 6.31 -12.00
C LEU A 223 -14.28 6.02 -11.82
N GLY A 224 -13.52 6.00 -12.92
CA GLY A 224 -12.08 5.89 -12.85
C GLY A 224 -11.45 7.02 -12.06
N GLU A 225 -11.74 8.27 -12.39
CA GLU A 225 -11.23 9.46 -11.68
C GLU A 225 -11.66 9.49 -10.20
N VAL A 226 -12.88 9.02 -9.89
CA VAL A 226 -13.37 8.87 -8.50
C VAL A 226 -12.57 7.82 -7.74
N ILE A 227 -12.30 6.66 -8.35
CA ILE A 227 -11.49 5.60 -7.74
C ILE A 227 -10.06 6.08 -7.55
N GLU A 228 -9.46 6.70 -8.57
CA GLU A 228 -8.08 7.20 -8.55
C GLU A 228 -7.86 8.21 -7.41
N GLN A 229 -8.76 9.19 -7.26
CA GLN A 229 -8.66 10.25 -6.25
C GLN A 229 -9.15 9.79 -4.86
N GLY A 230 -10.08 8.84 -4.83
CA GLY A 230 -10.84 8.49 -3.63
C GLY A 230 -10.61 7.09 -3.10
N PHE A 231 -9.71 6.29 -3.67
CA PHE A 231 -9.57 4.86 -3.38
C PHE A 231 -9.63 4.54 -1.88
N ASP A 232 -8.80 5.20 -1.08
CA ASP A 232 -8.74 5.01 0.37
C ASP A 232 -10.08 5.23 1.07
N ARG A 233 -10.75 6.34 0.74
CA ARG A 233 -12.03 6.71 1.35
C ARG A 233 -13.16 5.83 0.85
N LEU A 234 -13.18 5.51 -0.44
CA LEU A 234 -14.14 4.59 -1.02
C LEU A 234 -14.00 3.18 -0.42
N SER A 235 -12.77 2.72 -0.24
CA SER A 235 -12.46 1.43 0.38
C SER A 235 -12.85 1.39 1.87
N ARG A 236 -12.47 2.44 2.63
CA ARG A 236 -12.67 2.54 4.08
C ARG A 236 -14.11 2.90 4.48
N ASP A 237 -14.63 3.98 3.92
CA ASP A 237 -15.88 4.62 4.38
C ASP A 237 -17.11 3.99 3.73
N LEU A 238 -16.98 3.53 2.48
CA LEU A 238 -18.07 2.91 1.74
C LEU A 238 -18.02 1.39 1.75
N GLN A 239 -17.01 0.80 2.41
CA GLN A 239 -16.79 -0.63 2.56
C GLN A 239 -16.87 -1.39 1.22
N LEU A 240 -16.28 -0.82 0.17
CA LEU A 240 -16.22 -1.45 -1.13
C LEU A 240 -15.21 -2.60 -1.10
N GLY A 241 -15.66 -3.75 -0.58
CA GLY A 241 -14.79 -4.91 -0.31
C GLY A 241 -14.00 -5.38 -1.53
N ILE A 242 -14.55 -5.24 -2.75
CA ILE A 242 -13.83 -5.62 -3.97
C ILE A 242 -12.63 -4.71 -4.24
N LEU A 243 -12.76 -3.40 -3.98
CA LEU A 243 -11.68 -2.44 -4.11
C LEU A 243 -10.60 -2.69 -3.04
N ARG A 244 -10.99 -3.12 -1.84
CA ARG A 244 -10.05 -3.43 -0.76
C ARG A 244 -9.24 -4.72 -0.99
N HIS A 245 -9.87 -5.75 -1.53
CA HIS A 245 -9.23 -7.08 -1.61
C HIS A 245 -8.39 -7.27 -2.86
N LEU A 246 -8.68 -6.54 -3.93
CA LEU A 246 -8.01 -6.75 -5.20
C LEU A 246 -6.53 -6.34 -5.18
N PRO A 247 -6.14 -5.16 -4.67
CA PRO A 247 -4.75 -4.78 -4.52
C PRO A 247 -3.95 -5.81 -3.73
N LYS A 248 -4.52 -6.33 -2.63
CA LYS A 248 -3.91 -7.41 -1.85
C LYS A 248 -3.52 -8.63 -2.68
N PHE A 249 -4.40 -9.11 -3.56
CA PHE A 249 -4.10 -10.26 -4.42
C PHE A 249 -3.08 -9.92 -5.52
N ALA A 250 -3.22 -8.75 -6.14
CA ALA A 250 -2.31 -8.31 -7.19
C ALA A 250 -0.88 -8.05 -6.63
N ASN A 251 -0.78 -7.42 -5.47
CA ASN A 251 0.48 -7.15 -4.77
C ASN A 251 1.18 -8.42 -4.29
N GLY A 252 0.47 -9.54 -4.14
CA GLY A 252 1.10 -10.85 -3.96
C GLY A 252 2.07 -11.24 -5.09
N TYR A 253 1.84 -10.70 -6.30
CA TYR A 253 2.76 -10.83 -7.43
C TYR A 253 3.60 -9.55 -7.63
N TYR A 254 2.94 -8.39 -7.79
CA TYR A 254 3.59 -7.18 -8.32
C TYR A 254 4.68 -6.62 -7.42
N VAL A 255 4.56 -6.78 -6.10
CA VAL A 255 5.59 -6.29 -5.18
C VAL A 255 6.92 -7.01 -5.43
N ALA A 256 6.90 -8.34 -5.60
CA ALA A 256 8.11 -9.09 -5.93
C ALA A 256 8.67 -8.67 -7.30
N ALA A 257 7.81 -8.51 -8.31
CA ALA A 257 8.23 -8.05 -9.64
C ALA A 257 8.91 -6.66 -9.61
N LEU A 258 8.37 -5.72 -8.83
CA LEU A 258 8.96 -4.39 -8.66
C LEU A 258 10.29 -4.44 -7.90
N GLU A 259 10.41 -5.25 -6.86
CA GLU A 259 11.65 -5.41 -6.07
C GLU A 259 12.82 -5.96 -6.90
N VAL A 260 12.54 -6.84 -7.88
CA VAL A 260 13.56 -7.29 -8.85
C VAL A 260 13.69 -6.39 -10.08
N ASN A 261 12.78 -5.45 -10.23
CA ASN A 261 12.59 -4.65 -11.43
C ASN A 261 12.48 -5.51 -12.71
N ASP A 262 11.66 -6.57 -12.66
CA ASP A 262 11.45 -7.52 -13.75
C ASP A 262 9.95 -7.76 -13.99
N PRO A 263 9.35 -7.14 -15.02
CA PRO A 263 7.96 -7.39 -15.39
C PRO A 263 7.72 -8.83 -15.90
N ASP A 264 8.78 -9.52 -16.33
CA ASP A 264 8.70 -10.90 -16.84
C ASP A 264 9.07 -11.92 -15.75
N LEU A 265 8.99 -11.55 -14.47
CA LEU A 265 9.12 -12.48 -13.34
C LEU A 265 7.99 -13.51 -13.37
N HIS A 266 8.31 -14.80 -13.29
CA HIS A 266 7.31 -15.87 -13.23
C HIS A 266 7.16 -16.39 -11.81
N LEU A 267 5.96 -16.27 -11.24
CA LEU A 267 5.63 -16.82 -9.93
C LEU A 267 4.53 -17.87 -10.02
N ASP A 268 4.66 -18.93 -9.22
CA ASP A 268 3.59 -19.88 -9.01
C ASP A 268 2.62 -19.42 -7.90
N ILE A 269 1.55 -20.18 -7.69
CA ILE A 269 0.52 -19.86 -6.67
C ILE A 269 1.11 -19.86 -5.25
N GLU A 270 2.07 -20.75 -4.97
CA GLU A 270 2.65 -20.91 -3.64
C GLU A 270 3.49 -19.69 -3.28
N SER A 271 4.32 -19.23 -4.22
CA SER A 271 5.19 -18.06 -4.07
C SER A 271 4.38 -16.76 -3.95
N ILE A 272 3.29 -16.64 -4.72
CA ILE A 272 2.34 -15.52 -4.55
C ILE A 272 1.70 -15.56 -3.16
N GLN A 273 1.32 -16.74 -2.65
CA GLN A 273 0.75 -16.85 -1.31
C GLN A 273 1.75 -16.50 -0.21
N GLU A 274 3.02 -16.91 -0.35
CA GLU A 274 4.08 -16.55 0.59
C GLU A 274 4.29 -15.03 0.62
N ASN A 275 4.39 -14.39 -0.54
CA ASN A 275 4.43 -12.93 -0.64
C ASN A 275 3.24 -12.27 0.04
N MET A 276 2.02 -12.80 -0.14
CA MET A 276 0.83 -12.28 0.53
C MET A 276 0.91 -12.44 2.06
N ILE A 277 1.46 -13.54 2.56
CA ILE A 277 1.62 -13.77 4.01
C ILE A 277 2.67 -12.82 4.58
N ASP A 278 3.76 -12.57 3.87
CA ASP A 278 4.84 -11.68 4.31
C ASP A 278 4.35 -10.24 4.47
N TRP A 279 3.52 -9.76 3.54
CA TRP A 279 3.01 -8.38 3.54
C TRP A 279 1.72 -8.16 4.34
N TYR A 280 0.82 -9.15 4.36
CA TYR A 280 -0.52 -9.01 4.95
C TYR A 280 -0.73 -9.91 6.18
N GLY A 281 0.32 -10.61 6.60
CA GLY A 281 0.32 -11.53 7.73
C GLY A 281 -0.37 -12.87 7.45
N SER A 282 -0.32 -13.78 8.42
CA SER A 282 -0.91 -15.14 8.33
C SER A 282 -2.40 -15.17 7.97
N SER A 283 -3.13 -14.08 8.22
CA SER A 283 -4.54 -13.93 7.82
C SER A 283 -4.75 -13.90 6.30
N ALA A 284 -3.68 -13.70 5.54
CA ALA A 284 -3.67 -13.72 4.09
C ALA A 284 -3.37 -15.10 3.49
N ARG A 285 -3.35 -16.15 4.31
CA ARG A 285 -3.31 -17.52 3.82
C ARG A 285 -4.68 -17.93 3.32
N TYR A 286 -4.75 -18.34 2.06
CA TYR A 286 -5.98 -18.82 1.43
C TYR A 286 -5.85 -20.31 1.11
N HIS A 287 -6.99 -20.96 0.87
CA HIS A 287 -6.96 -22.27 0.27
C HIS A 287 -6.48 -22.14 -1.19
N LYS A 288 -5.69 -23.09 -1.71
CA LYS A 288 -5.12 -23.03 -3.07
C LYS A 288 -6.16 -22.73 -4.15
N PHE A 289 -7.31 -23.40 -4.10
CA PHE A 289 -8.42 -23.15 -5.02
C PHE A 289 -9.01 -21.75 -4.92
N GLU A 290 -9.14 -21.22 -3.69
CA GLU A 290 -9.65 -19.86 -3.51
C GLU A 290 -8.65 -18.84 -4.08
N LEU A 291 -7.36 -18.99 -3.81
CA LEU A 291 -6.34 -18.12 -4.36
C LEU A 291 -6.31 -18.20 -5.89
N ARG A 292 -6.40 -19.41 -6.47
CA ARG A 292 -6.50 -19.62 -7.92
C ARG A 292 -7.67 -18.85 -8.52
N ASP A 293 -8.86 -18.90 -7.92
CA ASP A 293 -10.03 -18.16 -8.40
C ASP A 293 -9.79 -16.63 -8.39
N LYS A 294 -9.06 -16.12 -7.39
CA LYS A 294 -8.69 -14.70 -7.29
C LYS A 294 -7.67 -14.31 -8.36
N LEU A 295 -6.64 -15.14 -8.59
CA LEU A 295 -5.64 -14.89 -9.62
C LEU A 295 -6.26 -15.00 -11.03
N ASP A 296 -7.11 -16.00 -11.28
CA ASP A 296 -7.84 -16.14 -12.54
C ASP A 296 -8.82 -14.96 -12.75
N PHE A 297 -9.31 -14.33 -11.68
CA PHE A 297 -10.04 -13.07 -11.79
C PHE A 297 -9.14 -11.92 -12.24
N LEU A 298 -7.93 -11.78 -11.67
CA LEU A 298 -6.97 -10.76 -12.11
C LEU A 298 -6.57 -10.95 -13.58
N VAL A 299 -6.36 -12.20 -14.01
CA VAL A 299 -6.05 -12.53 -15.41
C VAL A 299 -7.19 -12.15 -16.35
N ARG A 300 -8.44 -12.45 -15.97
CA ARG A 300 -9.63 -12.10 -16.77
C ARG A 300 -9.87 -10.59 -16.93
N ASN A 301 -9.27 -9.76 -16.08
CA ASN A 301 -9.37 -8.30 -16.14
C ASN A 301 -8.05 -7.66 -16.62
N ASP A 302 -7.17 -8.42 -17.28
CA ASP A 302 -5.89 -7.95 -17.81
C ASP A 302 -4.97 -7.30 -16.77
N ILE A 303 -5.06 -7.74 -15.50
CA ILE A 303 -4.21 -7.27 -14.40
C ILE A 303 -3.00 -8.19 -14.24
N LEU A 304 -3.16 -9.48 -14.51
CA LEU A 304 -2.07 -10.45 -14.56
C LEU A 304 -2.14 -11.20 -15.88
N GLU A 305 -1.02 -11.82 -16.25
CA GLU A 305 -0.97 -12.76 -17.35
C GLU A 305 -0.66 -14.15 -16.83
N LYS A 306 -1.12 -15.16 -17.56
CA LYS A 306 -1.03 -16.57 -17.18
C LYS A 306 -0.27 -17.32 -18.27
N GLU A 307 0.73 -18.09 -17.87
CA GLU A 307 1.57 -18.90 -18.75
C GLU A 307 1.61 -20.35 -18.25
N GLY A 308 1.66 -21.31 -19.17
CA GLY A 308 1.70 -22.74 -18.86
C GLY A 308 0.41 -23.49 -19.16
N ASP A 309 0.46 -24.82 -18.95
CA ASP A 309 -0.70 -25.68 -19.14
C ASP A 309 -1.70 -25.52 -17.97
N ILE A 310 -2.99 -25.42 -18.29
CA ILE A 310 -4.06 -25.30 -17.30
C ILE A 310 -4.31 -26.67 -16.63
N GLU A 311 -3.95 -27.76 -17.30
CA GLU A 311 -4.10 -29.14 -16.83
C GLU A 311 -2.93 -29.59 -15.94
N ASP A 312 -1.73 -29.03 -16.12
CA ASP A 312 -0.57 -29.28 -15.27
C ASP A 312 -0.22 -28.06 -14.40
N GLU A 313 -0.72 -28.06 -13.16
CA GLU A 313 -0.47 -26.98 -12.20
C GLU A 313 1.00 -26.76 -11.86
N SER A 314 1.89 -27.73 -12.12
CA SER A 314 3.34 -27.58 -11.85
C SER A 314 4.06 -26.72 -12.90
N GLU A 315 3.41 -26.49 -14.04
CA GLU A 315 3.90 -25.62 -15.09
C GLU A 315 3.14 -24.28 -15.15
N LEU A 316 2.26 -24.04 -14.18
CA LEU A 316 1.42 -22.84 -14.18
C LEU A 316 2.09 -21.67 -13.48
N TYR A 317 2.38 -20.62 -14.26
CA TYR A 317 3.01 -19.39 -13.78
C TYR A 317 2.15 -18.17 -14.08
N PHE A 318 2.29 -17.16 -13.23
CA PHE A 318 1.73 -15.82 -13.43
C PHE A 318 2.87 -14.84 -13.70
N ARG A 319 2.60 -13.88 -14.58
CA ARG A 319 3.50 -12.76 -14.87
C ARG A 319 2.73 -11.44 -14.94
N SER A 320 3.44 -10.32 -14.95
CA SER A 320 2.81 -9.00 -14.99
C SER A 320 2.09 -8.77 -16.32
N ASN A 321 1.05 -7.94 -16.26
CA ASN A 321 0.64 -7.19 -17.44
C ASN A 321 1.54 -5.94 -17.52
N LYS A 322 2.14 -5.69 -18.69
CA LYS A 322 3.16 -4.64 -18.83
C LYS A 322 2.66 -3.24 -18.50
N ASP A 323 1.45 -2.90 -18.96
CA ASP A 323 0.87 -1.58 -18.71
C ASP A 323 0.66 -1.34 -17.19
N VAL A 324 0.14 -2.35 -16.48
CA VAL A 324 -0.06 -2.28 -15.03
C VAL A 324 1.29 -2.21 -14.29
N TYR A 325 2.30 -2.94 -14.76
CA TYR A 325 3.65 -2.87 -14.18
C TYR A 325 4.26 -1.47 -14.34
N GLU A 326 4.16 -0.88 -15.53
CA GLU A 326 4.68 0.47 -15.80
C GLU A 326 3.99 1.50 -14.90
N ASP A 327 2.66 1.48 -14.81
CA ASP A 327 1.88 2.38 -13.96
C ASP A 327 2.21 2.21 -12.46
N MET A 328 2.38 0.96 -12.01
CA MET A 328 2.84 0.64 -10.66
C MET A 328 4.23 1.19 -10.40
N SER A 329 5.19 0.94 -11.30
CA SER A 329 6.58 1.38 -11.14
C SER A 329 6.73 2.89 -11.13
N ALA A 330 5.82 3.62 -11.77
CA ALA A 330 5.81 5.07 -11.78
C ALA A 330 5.25 5.70 -10.49
N THR A 331 4.48 4.94 -9.71
CA THR A 331 3.73 5.45 -8.55
C THR A 331 4.15 4.84 -7.22
N ALA A 332 4.68 3.62 -7.22
CA ALA A 332 5.18 2.94 -6.04
C ALA A 332 6.59 3.45 -5.70
N THR A 333 6.81 3.76 -4.42
CA THR A 333 8.13 4.03 -3.87
C THR A 333 8.60 2.73 -3.22
N LEU A 334 9.58 2.04 -3.82
CA LEU A 334 10.20 0.82 -3.30
C LEU A 334 11.72 0.98 -3.22
#